data_AF-F4BUD8-F1
#
_entry.id   AF-F4BUD8-F1
#
_cell.length_a   1.000
_cell.length_b   1.000
_cell.length_c   1.000
_cell.angle_alpha   90.00
_cell.angle_beta   90.00
_cell.angle_gamma   90.00
#
_symmetry.space_group_name_H-M   'P 1'
#
loop_
_entity.id
_entity.type
_entity.pdbx_description
1 polymer ?
#
loop_
_entity_poly.entity_id
_entity_poly.type
_entity_poly.pdbx_seq_one_letter_code
_entity_poly.pdbx_strand_id
1 'polypeptide(L)'
;MKGPGNVSISRIASAVILFLFLLAAVSFSYSVSAEDEENGRPDLDISSVYGRLDTNGPSTLYVLLHNNATAQATERQESQELDLDPAKARGITAELVSDDERVRVLSGPQMAGSLGPGENTTVEFMALAEGAEVGIYPARLRLSYSRLERVSISSEDIAPDIIFVYEDLSEQLPLPVKVVLGPKIMIQEIEGAARPGEATELEVVVANEGDEAAIDLRLEARANSPFLRAGDELVNESDEKQNYKDLEAGSEASFELMVLTEGNTTSGYAPLPCSISYRISPPGEDMDQIGKGSERREDIALLVMVEEDSHLEAWMLFFAGILIILILAAAYIYFKNFKRNGSGRSDFGKKKRLLAILHG
;
A
#
# COMPACT_ATOMS: atom_id res chain seq x y z
N MET A 1 34.80 8.51 98.36
CA MET A 1 34.50 8.37 96.92
C MET A 1 34.11 9.73 96.35
N LYS A 2 34.99 10.35 95.55
CA LYS A 2 34.67 11.28 94.44
C LYS A 2 36.00 11.65 93.77
N GLY A 3 36.26 11.04 92.61
CA GLY A 3 37.47 11.28 91.83
C GLY A 3 37.45 12.63 91.13
N PRO A 4 38.61 13.27 90.92
CA PRO A 4 38.73 14.44 90.06
C PRO A 4 39.00 13.97 88.62
N GLY A 5 38.25 14.47 87.64
CA GLY A 5 38.57 14.11 86.25
C GLY A 5 37.57 14.44 85.15
N ASN A 6 36.66 15.40 85.32
CA ASN A 6 35.68 15.74 84.27
C ASN A 6 35.93 17.10 83.58
N VAL A 7 37.11 17.72 83.75
CA VAL A 7 37.38 19.05 83.16
C VAL A 7 38.11 18.97 81.81
N SER A 8 38.78 17.86 81.48
CA SER A 8 39.55 17.76 80.23
C SER A 8 38.75 17.27 79.02
N ILE A 9 37.63 16.55 79.22
CA ILE A 9 36.87 15.97 78.10
C ILE A 9 35.98 17.03 77.42
N SER A 10 35.44 17.99 78.17
CA SER A 10 34.58 19.06 77.63
C SER A 10 35.33 20.04 76.71
N ARG A 11 36.60 20.35 77.02
CA ARG A 11 37.41 21.26 76.20
C ARG A 11 37.90 20.62 74.91
N ILE A 12 38.19 19.31 74.94
CA ILE A 12 38.60 18.55 73.74
C ILE A 12 37.39 18.33 72.82
N ALA A 13 36.22 18.00 73.37
CA ALA A 13 35.00 17.85 72.58
C ALA A 13 34.60 19.17 71.88
N SER A 14 34.73 20.31 72.56
CA SER A 14 34.39 21.61 71.97
C SER A 14 35.38 22.05 70.88
N ALA A 15 36.67 21.71 71.01
CA ALA A 15 37.67 22.01 69.99
C ALA A 15 37.50 21.14 68.73
N VAL A 16 37.12 19.87 68.89
CA VAL A 16 36.85 18.96 67.77
C VAL A 16 35.59 19.35 67.00
N ILE A 17 34.54 19.80 67.70
CA ILE A 17 33.30 20.28 67.06
C ILE A 17 33.54 21.59 66.30
N LEU A 18 34.36 22.51 66.84
CA LEU A 18 34.72 23.75 66.15
C LEU A 18 35.56 23.48 64.90
N PHE A 19 36.49 22.50 64.97
CA PHE A 19 37.31 22.09 63.83
C PHE A 19 36.50 21.38 62.74
N LEU A 20 35.50 20.56 63.11
CA LEU A 20 34.56 19.95 62.15
C LEU A 20 33.64 20.98 61.48
N PHE A 21 33.22 22.03 62.20
CA PHE A 21 32.47 23.14 61.60
C PHE A 21 33.33 24.00 60.67
N LEU A 22 34.62 24.15 60.97
CA LEU A 22 35.56 24.91 60.13
C LEU A 22 35.98 24.12 58.87
N LEU A 23 36.02 22.78 58.93
CA LEU A 23 36.22 21.93 57.74
C LEU A 23 34.99 21.89 56.83
N ALA A 24 33.77 22.00 57.38
CA ALA A 24 32.53 22.05 56.60
C ALA A 24 32.35 23.40 55.87
N ALA A 25 33.05 24.46 56.28
CA ALA A 25 32.95 25.80 55.69
C ALA A 25 33.97 26.07 54.56
N VAL A 26 34.88 25.13 54.25
CA VAL A 26 35.85 25.25 53.15
C VAL A 26 35.47 24.39 51.93
N SER A 27 34.33 23.71 51.96
CA SER A 27 33.64 23.28 50.74
C SER A 27 32.98 24.49 50.09
N PHE A 28 33.77 25.50 49.72
CA PHE A 28 33.41 26.42 48.66
C PHE A 28 33.29 25.56 47.41
N SER A 29 32.07 25.10 47.16
CA SER A 29 31.63 24.72 45.84
C SER A 29 31.96 25.91 44.95
N TYR A 30 33.06 25.84 44.21
CA TYR A 30 33.08 26.43 42.89
C TYR A 30 31.99 25.70 42.14
N SER A 31 30.76 26.19 42.25
CA SER A 31 29.79 26.07 41.18
C SER A 31 30.43 26.85 40.03
N VAL A 32 31.30 26.20 39.27
CA VAL A 32 31.47 26.57 37.86
C VAL A 32 30.07 26.41 37.31
N SER A 33 29.39 27.54 37.12
CA SER A 33 28.14 27.58 36.40
C SER A 33 28.47 27.07 35.00
N ALA A 34 28.19 25.80 34.75
CA ALA A 34 28.21 25.21 33.42
C ALA A 34 26.91 25.57 32.66
N GLU A 35 26.39 26.78 32.87
CA GLU A 35 25.13 27.26 32.27
C GLU A 35 25.37 28.17 31.05
N ASP A 36 26.62 28.28 30.55
CA ASP A 36 26.94 29.23 29.46
C ASP A 36 27.50 28.57 28.18
N GLU A 37 27.47 27.23 28.06
CA GLU A 37 27.91 26.51 26.83
C GLU A 37 26.78 25.93 25.98
N GLU A 38 25.53 25.93 26.46
CA GLU A 38 24.36 25.40 25.73
C GLU A 38 23.54 26.50 25.05
N ASN A 39 23.73 27.76 25.45
CA ASN A 39 23.05 28.90 24.84
C ASN A 39 23.60 29.15 23.42
N GLY A 40 22.82 28.76 22.41
CA GLY A 40 23.06 29.11 21.00
C GLY A 40 23.65 27.99 20.14
N ARG A 41 23.60 26.72 20.59
CA ARG A 41 23.89 25.58 19.69
C ARG A 41 22.65 25.26 18.85
N PRO A 42 22.80 24.79 17.60
CA PRO A 42 21.70 24.19 16.87
C PRO A 42 21.16 22.98 17.65
N ASP A 43 19.84 22.82 17.67
CA ASP A 43 19.13 21.70 18.29
C ASP A 43 18.30 21.01 17.21
N LEU A 44 18.92 20.06 16.50
CA LEU A 44 18.29 19.40 15.36
C LEU A 44 17.51 18.17 15.82
N ASP A 45 16.23 18.14 15.51
CA ASP A 45 15.34 17.03 15.85
C ASP A 45 14.50 16.57 14.65
N ILE A 46 13.94 15.36 14.75
CA ILE A 46 12.98 14.81 13.79
C ILE A 46 11.58 15.21 14.23
N SER A 47 10.98 16.17 13.53
CA SER A 47 9.59 16.57 13.80
C SER A 47 8.58 15.51 13.37
N SER A 48 8.84 14.86 12.24
CA SER A 48 7.97 13.81 11.71
C SER A 48 8.69 12.93 10.70
N VAL A 49 8.20 11.69 10.57
CA VAL A 49 8.62 10.73 9.56
C VAL A 49 7.38 10.32 8.78
N TYR A 50 7.43 10.47 7.46
CA TYR A 50 6.38 10.05 6.55
C TYR A 50 6.86 8.93 5.65
N GLY A 51 5.92 8.09 5.23
CA GLY A 51 6.21 6.91 4.45
C GLY A 51 6.44 5.67 5.30
N ARG A 52 6.64 4.56 4.61
CA ARG A 52 6.79 3.20 5.15
C ARG A 52 7.41 2.32 4.09
N LEU A 53 7.98 1.21 4.51
CA LEU A 53 8.68 0.29 3.64
C LEU A 53 7.76 -0.86 3.26
N ASP A 54 7.49 -0.99 1.96
CA ASP A 54 6.80 -2.13 1.38
C ASP A 54 7.77 -3.32 1.25
N THR A 55 7.33 -4.50 1.66
CA THR A 55 8.09 -5.75 1.48
C THR A 55 8.24 -6.16 0.01
N ASN A 56 7.40 -5.65 -0.88
CA ASN A 56 7.36 -6.02 -2.30
C ASN A 56 8.20 -5.10 -3.20
N GLY A 57 8.83 -4.05 -2.66
CA GLY A 57 9.67 -3.19 -3.47
C GLY A 57 10.29 -1.98 -2.77
N PRO A 58 11.13 -1.22 -3.50
CA PRO A 58 11.71 0.01 -2.99
C PRO A 58 10.63 1.01 -2.57
N SER A 59 10.83 1.66 -1.44
CA SER A 59 9.92 2.64 -0.88
C SER A 59 10.67 3.91 -0.50
N THR A 60 9.93 5.02 -0.48
CA THR A 60 10.45 6.34 -0.12
C THR A 60 9.98 6.73 1.29
N LEU A 61 10.92 7.22 2.09
CA LEU A 61 10.71 7.83 3.39
C LEU A 61 11.02 9.31 3.32
N TYR A 62 10.18 10.14 3.93
CA TYR A 62 10.42 11.58 4.07
C TYR A 62 10.61 11.90 5.55
N VAL A 63 11.68 12.58 5.88
CA VAL A 63 12.01 12.95 7.26
C VAL A 63 12.01 14.46 7.37
N LEU A 64 11.14 14.99 8.21
CA LEU A 64 11.08 16.42 8.50
C LEU A 64 12.05 16.73 9.64
N LEU A 65 13.13 17.40 9.30
CA LEU A 65 14.12 17.93 10.23
C LEU A 65 13.71 19.33 10.68
N HIS A 66 13.89 19.62 11.96
CA HIS A 66 13.61 20.93 12.53
C HIS A 66 14.71 21.35 13.49
N ASN A 67 15.01 22.64 13.50
CA ASN A 67 15.93 23.22 14.47
C ASN A 67 15.13 23.88 15.61
N ASN A 68 15.05 23.20 16.75
CA ASN A 68 14.37 23.64 17.97
C ASN A 68 15.11 24.74 18.73
N ALA A 69 16.30 25.14 18.28
CA ALA A 69 17.06 26.19 18.94
C ALA A 69 16.27 27.50 18.98
N THR A 70 16.46 28.27 20.04
CA THR A 70 15.88 29.62 20.15
C THR A 70 16.85 30.63 19.57
N ALA A 71 16.34 31.52 18.71
CA ALA A 71 17.15 32.61 18.17
C ALA A 71 17.69 33.48 19.30
N GLN A 72 19.01 33.66 19.35
CA GLN A 72 19.59 34.61 20.28
C GLN A 72 19.32 36.03 19.78
N ALA A 73 18.67 36.82 20.62
CA ALA A 73 18.54 38.26 20.41
C ALA A 73 19.94 38.90 20.57
N THR A 74 20.74 38.84 19.52
CA THR A 74 22.00 39.58 19.48
C THR A 74 21.62 41.05 19.41
N GLU A 75 21.94 41.85 20.43
CA GLU A 75 21.61 43.29 20.52
C GLU A 75 22.19 44.15 19.36
N ARG A 76 22.89 43.53 18.40
CA ARG A 76 23.43 44.16 17.20
C ARG A 76 22.61 43.76 15.97
N GLN A 77 21.84 44.71 15.44
CA GLN A 77 21.09 44.62 14.19
C GLN A 77 21.95 44.30 12.95
N GLU A 78 23.28 44.36 13.05
CA GLU A 78 24.23 44.04 11.96
C GLU A 78 24.40 42.52 11.73
N SER A 79 23.94 41.67 12.65
CA SER A 79 24.12 40.20 12.61
C SER A 79 23.27 39.51 11.53
N GLN A 80 22.21 40.18 11.06
CA GLN A 80 21.20 39.61 10.18
C GLN A 80 21.61 39.67 8.69
N GLU A 81 22.43 40.65 8.28
CA GLU A 81 22.98 40.73 6.92
C GLU A 81 24.16 39.75 6.70
N LEU A 82 24.85 39.35 7.77
CA LEU A 82 26.03 38.49 7.72
C LEU A 82 25.75 37.03 8.13
N ASP A 83 24.49 36.68 8.40
CA ASP A 83 24.05 35.33 8.80
C ASP A 83 24.93 34.73 9.91
N LEU A 84 25.09 35.47 11.01
CA LEU A 84 26.03 35.14 12.10
C LEU A 84 25.38 34.39 13.27
N ASP A 85 24.20 33.82 13.07
CA ASP A 85 23.51 33.09 14.14
C ASP A 85 24.27 31.81 14.50
N PRO A 86 24.79 31.66 15.75
CA PRO A 86 25.46 30.45 16.20
C PRO A 86 24.51 29.25 16.28
N ALA A 87 23.21 29.50 16.47
CA ALA A 87 22.17 28.47 16.56
C ALA A 87 21.76 27.93 15.18
N LYS A 88 22.28 28.49 14.09
CA LYS A 88 22.05 28.00 12.73
C LYS A 88 23.00 26.84 12.40
N ALA A 89 22.43 25.68 12.08
CA ALA A 89 23.17 24.57 11.50
C ALA A 89 23.40 24.82 10.00
N ARG A 90 24.62 24.65 9.52
CA ARG A 90 25.05 24.96 8.16
C ARG A 90 25.61 23.73 7.46
N GLY A 91 25.23 23.54 6.20
CA GLY A 91 25.75 22.43 5.38
C GLY A 91 25.33 21.06 5.90
N ILE A 92 24.11 20.95 6.41
CA ILE A 92 23.54 19.73 6.97
C ILE A 92 23.51 18.65 5.89
N THR A 93 24.16 17.54 6.20
CA THR A 93 24.09 16.29 5.45
C THR A 93 23.45 15.23 6.34
N ALA A 94 22.43 14.55 5.83
CA ALA A 94 21.67 13.53 6.54
C ALA A 94 21.84 12.17 5.87
N GLU A 95 22.21 11.15 6.63
CA GLU A 95 22.38 9.77 6.16
C GLU A 95 21.45 8.85 6.96
N LEU A 96 20.54 8.15 6.28
CA LEU A 96 19.73 7.11 6.91
C LEU A 96 20.55 5.82 6.99
N VAL A 97 20.64 5.24 8.18
CA VAL A 97 21.33 3.98 8.42
C VAL A 97 20.37 3.00 9.09
N SER A 98 20.18 1.84 8.47
CA SER A 98 19.44 0.74 9.09
C SER A 98 20.35 -0.05 10.03
N ASP A 99 19.79 -0.47 11.18
CA ASP A 99 20.45 -1.38 12.11
C ASP A 99 20.11 -2.85 11.82
N ASP A 100 19.21 -3.11 10.87
CA ASP A 100 18.77 -4.43 10.45
C ASP A 100 19.14 -4.70 8.98
N GLU A 101 19.75 -5.86 8.70
CA GLU A 101 20.21 -6.24 7.36
C GLU A 101 19.07 -6.48 6.36
N ARG A 102 17.85 -6.74 6.83
CA ARG A 102 16.65 -6.94 6.00
C ARG A 102 16.10 -5.61 5.47
N VAL A 103 16.50 -4.49 6.07
CA VAL A 103 16.17 -3.15 5.61
C VAL A 103 17.42 -2.52 5.00
N ARG A 104 17.47 -2.47 3.67
CA ARG A 104 18.58 -1.89 2.92
C ARG A 104 18.25 -0.47 2.49
N VAL A 105 19.01 0.50 3.00
CA VAL A 105 18.95 1.87 2.51
C VAL A 105 19.62 1.93 1.13
N LEU A 106 18.90 2.45 0.13
CA LEU A 106 19.35 2.55 -1.25
C LEU A 106 19.88 3.93 -1.61
N SER A 107 19.47 4.93 -0.83
CA SER A 107 19.93 6.31 -0.93
C SER A 107 21.29 6.48 -0.25
N GLY A 108 22.13 7.36 -0.78
CA GLY A 108 23.32 7.86 -0.08
C GLY A 108 22.98 9.02 0.86
N PRO A 109 23.99 9.68 1.44
CA PRO A 109 23.78 10.90 2.21
C PRO A 109 23.07 11.99 1.39
N GLN A 110 22.11 12.67 2.02
CA GLN A 110 21.26 13.70 1.43
C GLN A 110 21.65 15.09 1.95
N MET A 111 21.71 16.08 1.06
CA MET A 111 22.00 17.47 1.41
C MET A 111 20.70 18.15 1.88
N ALA A 112 20.65 18.55 3.16
CA ALA A 112 19.49 19.23 3.75
C ALA A 112 19.63 20.76 3.79
N GLY A 113 20.81 21.29 3.45
CA GLY A 113 21.08 22.73 3.39
C GLY A 113 21.45 23.31 4.74
N SER A 114 20.83 24.42 5.14
CA SER A 114 21.08 25.08 6.43
C SER A 114 19.75 25.31 7.13
N LEU A 115 19.72 25.18 8.45
CA LEU A 115 18.53 25.42 9.28
C LEU A 115 18.86 26.41 10.39
N GLY A 116 18.27 27.59 10.31
CA GLY A 116 18.22 28.56 11.39
C GLY A 116 17.22 28.16 12.48
N PRO A 117 17.22 28.86 13.62
CA PRO A 117 16.26 28.67 14.70
C PRO A 117 14.81 28.68 14.22
N GLY A 118 14.05 27.63 14.54
CA GLY A 118 12.64 27.50 14.15
C GLY A 118 12.41 27.11 12.68
N GLU A 119 13.46 26.92 11.88
CA GLU A 119 13.32 26.46 10.49
C GLU A 119 13.19 24.93 10.40
N ASN A 120 12.60 24.45 9.31
CA ASN A 120 12.48 23.03 9.01
C ASN A 120 12.84 22.73 7.54
N THR A 121 13.17 21.48 7.27
CA THR A 121 13.44 20.99 5.92
C THR A 121 13.11 19.50 5.84
N THR A 122 12.73 19.04 4.66
CA THR A 122 12.42 17.62 4.41
C THR A 122 13.57 16.98 3.64
N VAL A 123 14.04 15.83 4.13
CA VAL A 123 14.98 14.97 3.41
C VAL A 123 14.30 13.68 2.99
N GLU A 124 14.68 13.15 1.82
CA GLU A 124 14.08 11.98 1.21
C GLU A 124 15.07 10.81 1.16
N PHE A 125 14.64 9.63 1.60
CA PHE A 125 15.43 8.41 1.56
C PHE A 125 14.68 7.28 0.87
N MET A 126 15.36 6.61 -0.06
CA MET A 126 14.87 5.35 -0.61
C MET A 126 15.46 4.17 0.18
N ALA A 127 14.61 3.20 0.51
CA ALA A 127 15.01 1.95 1.17
C ALA A 127 14.17 0.76 0.68
N LEU A 128 14.68 -0.45 0.89
CA LEU A 128 14.05 -1.72 0.51
C LEU A 128 14.01 -2.65 1.72
N ALA A 129 12.85 -3.21 2.03
CA ALA A 129 12.64 -4.13 3.14
C ALA A 129 12.53 -5.58 2.65
N GLU A 130 13.62 -6.11 2.08
CA GLU A 130 13.64 -7.44 1.47
C GLU A 130 13.73 -8.55 2.54
N GLY A 131 12.71 -9.41 2.59
CA GLY A 131 12.65 -10.49 3.58
C GLY A 131 12.39 -10.03 5.02
N ALA A 132 12.05 -8.74 5.20
CA ALA A 132 11.59 -8.21 6.47
C ALA A 132 10.13 -8.64 6.73
N GLU A 133 9.84 -9.07 7.96
CA GLU A 133 8.47 -9.25 8.43
C GLU A 133 7.83 -7.89 8.72
N VAL A 134 6.49 -7.81 8.68
CA VAL A 134 5.74 -6.61 9.07
C VAL A 134 6.08 -6.21 10.50
N GLY A 135 6.42 -4.94 10.71
CA GLY A 135 6.83 -4.46 12.03
C GLY A 135 7.59 -3.14 12.01
N ILE A 136 8.16 -2.79 13.17
CA ILE A 136 8.99 -1.59 13.33
C ILE A 136 10.45 -2.02 13.41
N TYR A 137 11.28 -1.41 12.59
CA TYR A 137 12.70 -1.70 12.50
C TYR A 137 13.51 -0.50 13.01
N PRO A 138 14.56 -0.74 13.84
CA PRO A 138 15.43 0.33 14.28
C PRO A 138 16.26 0.85 13.11
N ALA A 139 16.21 2.16 12.90
CA ALA A 139 17.14 2.87 12.04
C ALA A 139 17.56 4.17 12.75
N ARG A 140 18.59 4.81 12.20
CA ARG A 140 19.19 6.03 12.74
C ARG A 140 19.43 7.01 11.62
N LEU A 141 19.18 8.28 11.91
CA LEU A 141 19.54 9.38 11.03
C LEU A 141 20.85 9.99 11.53
N ARG A 142 21.90 9.87 10.73
CA ARG A 142 23.22 10.45 11.04
C ARG A 142 23.29 11.82 10.38
N LEU A 143 23.43 12.84 11.21
CA LEU A 143 23.57 14.23 10.78
C LEU A 143 25.04 14.63 10.86
N SER A 144 25.48 15.39 9.88
CA SER A 144 26.77 16.09 9.86
C SER A 144 26.53 17.53 9.43
N TYR A 145 27.00 18.49 10.21
CA TYR A 145 26.78 19.91 9.94
C TYR A 145 27.87 20.75 10.59
N SER A 146 27.93 22.02 10.23
CA SER A 146 28.82 23.00 10.86
C SER A 146 28.03 24.10 11.54
N ARG A 147 28.60 24.73 12.56
CA ARG A 147 28.03 25.93 13.20
C ARG A 147 29.10 27.00 13.36
N LEU A 148 28.67 28.26 13.46
CA LEU A 148 29.57 29.35 13.81
C LEU A 148 29.94 29.21 15.29
N GLU A 149 31.21 28.95 15.58
CA GLU A 149 31.71 28.84 16.96
C GLU A 149 32.08 30.23 17.50
N ARG A 150 32.80 31.02 16.70
CA ARG A 150 33.31 32.32 17.13
C ARG A 150 33.61 33.25 15.96
N VAL A 151 33.41 34.54 16.18
CA VAL A 151 33.90 35.62 15.31
C VAL A 151 35.10 36.30 15.98
N SER A 152 36.23 36.38 15.29
CA SER A 152 37.44 37.06 15.75
C SER A 152 37.62 38.36 14.97
N ILE A 153 37.89 39.46 15.67
CA ILE A 153 38.19 40.76 15.06
C ILE A 153 39.61 41.13 15.48
N SER A 154 40.53 41.25 14.50
CA SER A 154 41.88 41.77 14.77
C SER A 154 41.83 43.29 14.74
N SER A 155 42.09 43.93 15.89
CA SER A 155 41.99 45.39 16.06
C SER A 155 43.33 46.12 15.90
N GLU A 156 44.36 45.47 15.35
CA GLU A 156 45.70 46.08 15.21
C GLU A 156 45.85 46.99 13.98
N ASP A 157 44.90 46.98 13.04
CA ASP A 157 44.97 47.73 11.78
C ASP A 157 43.85 48.75 11.59
N ILE A 158 44.10 49.74 10.72
CA ILE A 158 43.12 50.75 10.25
C ILE A 158 41.94 50.06 9.51
N ALA A 159 42.13 48.82 9.06
CA ALA A 159 41.10 47.93 8.53
C ALA A 159 41.10 46.63 9.36
N PRO A 160 40.08 46.38 10.19
CA PRO A 160 40.04 45.18 11.02
C PRO A 160 39.78 43.92 10.17
N ASP A 161 40.57 42.88 10.39
CA ASP A 161 40.30 41.55 9.82
C ASP A 161 39.23 40.83 10.64
N ILE A 162 38.16 40.40 9.98
CA ILE A 162 37.08 39.59 10.56
C ILE A 162 37.29 38.13 10.14
N ILE A 163 37.49 37.25 11.11
CA ILE A 163 37.69 35.81 10.90
C ILE A 163 36.51 35.05 11.51
N PHE A 164 35.85 34.23 10.70
CA PHE A 164 34.78 33.33 11.13
C PHE A 164 35.36 31.94 11.38
N VAL A 165 35.15 31.41 12.59
CA VAL A 165 35.60 30.07 12.97
C VAL A 165 34.38 29.17 13.08
N TYR A 166 34.41 28.06 12.34
CA TYR A 166 33.34 27.06 12.31
C TYR A 166 33.80 25.78 13.00
N GLU A 167 32.86 25.14 13.68
CA GLU A 167 33.02 23.81 14.27
C GLU A 167 32.14 22.82 13.50
N ASP A 168 32.70 21.67 13.13
CA ASP A 168 31.97 20.54 12.54
C ASP A 168 31.41 19.64 13.65
N LEU A 169 30.13 19.30 13.55
CA LEU A 169 29.41 18.45 14.49
C LEU A 169 28.80 17.25 13.78
N SER A 170 28.65 16.16 14.53
CA SER A 170 27.95 14.97 14.09
C SER A 170 27.02 14.46 15.18
N GLU A 171 25.80 14.12 14.78
CA GLU A 171 24.72 13.73 15.66
C GLU A 171 24.00 12.49 15.11
N GLN A 172 23.40 11.69 15.98
CA GLN A 172 22.61 10.51 15.59
C GLN A 172 21.26 10.56 16.26
N LEU A 173 20.21 10.64 15.44
CA LEU A 173 18.83 10.66 15.91
C LEU A 173 18.18 9.28 15.67
N PRO A 174 17.48 8.70 16.66
CA PRO A 174 16.76 7.45 16.46
C PRO A 174 15.57 7.67 15.50
N LEU A 175 15.46 6.83 14.49
CA LEU A 175 14.42 6.92 13.46
C LEU A 175 13.82 5.52 13.22
N PRO A 176 12.80 5.10 14.00
CA PRO A 176 12.15 3.82 13.75
C PRO A 176 11.42 3.85 12.40
N VAL A 177 11.64 2.85 11.55
CA VAL A 177 10.97 2.72 10.25
C VAL A 177 9.92 1.61 10.30
N LYS A 178 8.73 1.88 9.75
CA LYS A 178 7.65 0.91 9.68
C LYS A 178 7.74 0.11 8.38
N VAL A 179 7.79 -1.22 8.49
CA VAL A 179 7.67 -2.17 7.39
C VAL A 179 6.25 -2.70 7.35
N VAL A 180 5.64 -2.70 6.15
CA VAL A 180 4.27 -3.15 5.89
C VAL A 180 4.25 -4.05 4.66
N LEU A 181 3.21 -4.89 4.57
CA LEU A 181 2.93 -5.65 3.36
C LEU A 181 2.29 -4.75 2.29
N GLY A 182 1.57 -3.70 2.72
CA GLY A 182 0.72 -2.88 1.87
C GLY A 182 -0.56 -3.62 1.48
N PRO A 183 -1.45 -2.98 0.69
CA PRO A 183 -2.58 -3.68 0.11
C PRO A 183 -2.11 -4.77 -0.85
N LYS A 184 -2.73 -5.95 -0.77
CA LYS A 184 -2.43 -7.10 -1.65
C LYS A 184 -3.74 -7.65 -2.17
N ILE A 185 -4.07 -7.29 -3.40
CA ILE A 185 -5.38 -7.59 -3.98
C ILE A 185 -5.33 -8.91 -4.72
N MET A 186 -6.20 -9.83 -4.32
CA MET A 186 -6.28 -11.17 -4.89
C MET A 186 -7.70 -11.43 -5.39
N ILE A 187 -7.83 -12.15 -6.50
CA ILE A 187 -9.12 -12.66 -6.97
C ILE A 187 -9.44 -13.93 -6.18
N GLN A 188 -10.53 -13.90 -5.42
CA GLN A 188 -10.96 -15.00 -4.58
C GLN A 188 -11.89 -15.95 -5.34
N GLU A 189 -12.89 -15.37 -6.01
CA GLU A 189 -13.94 -16.12 -6.69
C GLU A 189 -14.50 -15.33 -7.89
N ILE A 190 -15.01 -16.06 -8.88
CA ILE A 190 -15.81 -15.51 -9.98
C ILE A 190 -17.11 -16.30 -9.99
N GLU A 191 -18.21 -15.65 -9.64
CA GLU A 191 -19.54 -16.23 -9.71
C GLU A 191 -20.19 -15.94 -11.08
N GLY A 192 -20.90 -16.94 -11.60
CA GLY A 192 -21.48 -16.90 -12.93
C GLY A 192 -20.59 -17.52 -14.00
N ALA A 193 -21.14 -17.64 -15.21
CA ALA A 193 -20.45 -18.20 -16.35
C ALA A 193 -20.94 -17.50 -17.63
N ALA A 194 -20.03 -17.23 -18.54
CA ALA A 194 -20.33 -16.53 -19.77
C ALA A 194 -21.04 -17.46 -20.76
N ARG A 195 -21.97 -16.91 -21.55
CA ARG A 195 -22.71 -17.67 -22.56
C ARG A 195 -22.38 -17.22 -23.97
N PRO A 196 -22.10 -18.16 -24.91
CA PRO A 196 -21.85 -17.80 -26.30
C PRO A 196 -22.99 -16.97 -26.90
N GLY A 197 -22.68 -15.81 -27.47
CA GLY A 197 -23.63 -14.96 -28.19
C GLY A 197 -24.50 -14.07 -27.31
N GLU A 198 -24.36 -14.16 -25.98
CA GLU A 198 -25.14 -13.39 -25.01
C GLU A 198 -24.23 -12.48 -24.17
N ALA A 199 -24.80 -11.36 -23.70
CA ALA A 199 -24.18 -10.57 -22.65
C ALA A 199 -24.51 -11.21 -21.30
N THR A 200 -23.50 -11.44 -20.48
CA THR A 200 -23.64 -12.06 -19.15
C THR A 200 -22.99 -11.21 -18.09
N GLU A 201 -23.61 -11.13 -16.93
CA GLU A 201 -23.06 -10.50 -15.73
C GLU A 201 -22.30 -11.54 -14.92
N LEU A 202 -21.07 -11.21 -14.54
CA LEU A 202 -20.20 -11.99 -13.66
C LEU A 202 -19.99 -11.21 -12.37
N GLU A 203 -19.99 -11.90 -11.23
CA GLU A 203 -19.61 -11.29 -9.95
C GLU A 203 -18.18 -11.70 -9.62
N VAL A 204 -17.26 -10.73 -9.57
CA VAL A 204 -15.85 -10.95 -9.28
C VAL A 204 -15.59 -10.57 -7.82
N VAL A 205 -15.32 -11.57 -6.98
CA VAL A 205 -14.98 -11.34 -5.57
C VAL A 205 -13.48 -11.16 -5.44
N VAL A 206 -13.08 -10.00 -4.93
CA VAL A 206 -11.68 -9.66 -4.65
C VAL A 206 -11.45 -9.55 -3.15
N ALA A 207 -10.30 -10.03 -2.69
CA ALA A 207 -9.88 -9.99 -1.30
C ALA A 207 -8.61 -9.16 -1.15
N ASN A 208 -8.51 -8.39 -0.06
CA ASN A 208 -7.27 -7.73 0.31
C ASN A 208 -6.55 -8.57 1.37
N GLU A 209 -5.55 -9.34 0.95
CA GLU A 209 -4.68 -10.13 1.83
C GLU A 209 -3.56 -9.31 2.47
N GLY A 210 -3.54 -8.00 2.21
CA GLY A 210 -2.59 -7.04 2.74
C GLY A 210 -2.83 -6.71 4.21
N ASP A 211 -1.92 -5.91 4.78
CA ASP A 211 -2.04 -5.37 6.13
C ASP A 211 -2.60 -3.94 6.17
N GLU A 212 -3.05 -3.42 5.02
CA GLU A 212 -3.57 -2.07 4.87
C GLU A 212 -4.68 -1.96 3.83
N ALA A 213 -5.52 -0.94 3.98
CA ALA A 213 -6.63 -0.67 3.09
C ALA A 213 -6.20 -0.18 1.70
N ALA A 214 -6.88 -0.70 0.67
CA ALA A 214 -6.89 -0.14 -0.68
C ALA A 214 -8.10 0.79 -0.82
N ILE A 215 -7.85 2.02 -1.26
CA ILE A 215 -8.86 3.09 -1.39
C ILE A 215 -9.11 3.34 -2.87
N ASP A 216 -10.36 3.62 -3.23
CA ASP A 216 -10.82 3.76 -4.62
C ASP A 216 -10.40 2.59 -5.52
N LEU A 217 -10.55 1.36 -5.04
CA LEU A 217 -10.24 0.17 -5.81
C LEU A 217 -11.17 0.08 -7.03
N ARG A 218 -10.59 -0.12 -8.22
CA ARG A 218 -11.25 -0.25 -9.51
C ARG A 218 -10.83 -1.54 -10.20
N LEU A 219 -11.77 -2.16 -10.90
CA LEU A 219 -11.53 -3.31 -11.75
C LEU A 219 -11.93 -2.97 -13.20
N GLU A 220 -10.93 -2.86 -14.08
CA GLU A 220 -11.14 -2.61 -15.50
C GLU A 220 -10.87 -3.88 -16.30
N ALA A 221 -11.88 -4.43 -16.98
CA ALA A 221 -11.68 -5.53 -17.92
C ALA A 221 -11.37 -5.00 -19.33
N ARG A 222 -10.54 -5.72 -20.07
CA ARG A 222 -10.24 -5.41 -21.47
C ARG A 222 -10.75 -6.53 -22.35
N ALA A 223 -11.56 -6.19 -23.34
CA ALA A 223 -12.08 -7.15 -24.29
C ALA A 223 -10.94 -7.84 -25.06
N ASN A 224 -10.96 -9.17 -25.07
CA ASN A 224 -10.07 -10.02 -25.84
C ASN A 224 -10.84 -11.27 -26.26
N SER A 225 -10.54 -11.83 -27.43
CA SER A 225 -11.15 -13.11 -27.88
C SER A 225 -11.11 -14.15 -26.74
N PRO A 226 -12.24 -14.79 -26.41
CA PRO A 226 -13.54 -14.80 -27.11
C PRO A 226 -14.55 -13.71 -26.66
N PHE A 227 -14.15 -12.79 -25.79
CA PHE A 227 -14.98 -11.69 -25.31
C PHE A 227 -14.90 -10.50 -26.26
N LEU A 228 -16.03 -10.18 -26.90
CA LEU A 228 -16.17 -9.06 -27.82
C LEU A 228 -16.24 -7.71 -27.09
N ARG A 229 -16.76 -7.70 -25.87
CA ARG A 229 -16.85 -6.54 -24.97
C ARG A 229 -16.75 -7.01 -23.53
N ALA A 230 -16.17 -6.19 -22.66
CA ALA A 230 -16.08 -6.44 -21.23
C ALA A 230 -16.07 -5.12 -20.44
N GLY A 231 -16.62 -5.13 -19.22
CA GLY A 231 -16.59 -3.97 -18.32
C GLY A 231 -17.67 -2.93 -18.60
N ASP A 232 -17.39 -1.69 -18.19
CA ASP A 232 -18.29 -0.53 -18.28
C ASP A 232 -18.65 -0.14 -19.72
N GLU A 233 -17.96 -0.67 -20.74
CA GLU A 233 -18.29 -0.46 -22.16
C GLU A 233 -19.69 -0.99 -22.55
N LEU A 234 -20.33 -1.76 -21.67
CA LEU A 234 -21.71 -2.24 -21.82
C LEU A 234 -22.73 -1.45 -21.00
N VAL A 235 -22.30 -0.54 -20.13
CA VAL A 235 -23.15 0.32 -19.31
C VAL A 235 -23.42 1.61 -20.10
N ASN A 236 -24.70 1.98 -20.28
CA ASN A 236 -25.06 3.19 -21.01
C ASN A 236 -24.52 4.45 -20.30
N GLU A 237 -24.01 5.42 -21.07
CA GLU A 237 -23.42 6.71 -20.62
C GLU A 237 -24.29 7.53 -19.63
N SER A 238 -25.55 7.16 -19.40
CA SER A 238 -26.47 7.84 -18.49
C SER A 238 -26.44 7.34 -17.05
N ASP A 239 -25.82 6.19 -16.77
CA ASP A 239 -25.74 5.58 -15.43
C ASP A 239 -24.28 5.25 -15.06
N GLU A 240 -23.38 6.25 -15.06
CA GLU A 240 -22.07 6.15 -14.42
C GLU A 240 -22.23 5.94 -12.90
N LYS A 241 -22.62 4.75 -12.48
CA LYS A 241 -22.37 4.28 -11.11
C LYS A 241 -20.88 4.03 -11.04
N GLN A 242 -20.14 5.00 -10.53
CA GLN A 242 -18.72 4.88 -10.32
C GLN A 242 -18.44 3.62 -9.46
N ASN A 243 -17.92 2.57 -10.09
CA ASN A 243 -17.67 1.26 -9.49
C ASN A 243 -16.32 1.26 -8.74
N TYR A 244 -16.16 2.18 -7.79
CA TYR A 244 -15.02 2.18 -6.87
C TYR A 244 -15.46 1.62 -5.53
N LYS A 245 -14.56 0.88 -4.88
CA LYS A 245 -14.77 0.36 -3.52
C LYS A 245 -13.54 0.61 -2.67
N ASP A 246 -13.76 0.94 -1.42
CA ASP A 246 -12.70 0.92 -0.41
C ASP A 246 -12.67 -0.49 0.19
N LEU A 247 -11.48 -1.06 0.27
CA LEU A 247 -11.26 -2.44 0.68
C LEU A 247 -10.26 -2.50 1.83
N GLU A 248 -10.78 -2.63 3.04
CA GLU A 248 -10.01 -2.79 4.27
C GLU A 248 -9.12 -4.04 4.23
N ALA A 249 -8.08 -4.04 5.08
CA ALA A 249 -7.20 -5.20 5.23
C ALA A 249 -7.99 -6.44 5.70
N GLY A 250 -7.76 -7.58 5.05
CA GLY A 250 -8.44 -8.85 5.33
C GLY A 250 -9.92 -8.88 4.95
N SER A 251 -10.42 -7.88 4.21
CA SER A 251 -11.81 -7.80 3.77
C SER A 251 -11.96 -8.18 2.30
N GLU A 252 -13.21 -8.44 1.91
CA GLU A 252 -13.61 -8.82 0.55
C GLU A 252 -14.62 -7.82 -0.04
N ALA A 253 -14.60 -7.68 -1.36
CA ALA A 253 -15.57 -6.91 -2.11
C ALA A 253 -15.91 -7.56 -3.45
N SER A 254 -17.18 -7.51 -3.83
CA SER A 254 -17.64 -8.01 -5.14
C SER A 254 -17.66 -6.91 -6.19
N PHE A 255 -17.31 -7.20 -7.43
CA PHE A 255 -17.45 -6.33 -8.59
C PHE A 255 -18.36 -6.98 -9.62
N GLU A 256 -19.39 -6.27 -10.06
CA GLU A 256 -20.22 -6.69 -11.18
C GLU A 256 -19.47 -6.39 -12.49
N LEU A 257 -19.33 -7.41 -13.33
CA LEU A 257 -18.61 -7.35 -14.59
C LEU A 257 -19.44 -7.93 -15.73
N MET A 258 -19.86 -7.07 -16.66
CA MET A 258 -20.56 -7.49 -17.87
C MET A 258 -19.57 -7.97 -18.94
N VAL A 259 -19.86 -9.11 -19.57
CA VAL A 259 -19.08 -9.67 -20.69
C VAL A 259 -20.00 -10.08 -21.85
N LEU A 260 -19.59 -9.80 -23.08
CA LEU A 260 -20.26 -10.28 -24.30
C LEU A 260 -19.36 -11.29 -25.00
N THR A 261 -19.83 -12.53 -25.13
CA THR A 261 -19.01 -13.64 -25.68
C THR A 261 -19.36 -13.92 -27.14
N GLU A 262 -18.38 -14.26 -27.96
CA GLU A 262 -18.61 -14.69 -29.35
C GLU A 262 -19.56 -15.91 -29.41
N GLY A 263 -20.51 -15.90 -30.34
CA GLY A 263 -21.54 -16.96 -30.46
C GLY A 263 -21.03 -18.33 -30.88
N ASN A 264 -19.83 -18.41 -31.44
CA ASN A 264 -19.17 -19.66 -31.84
C ASN A 264 -18.07 -20.09 -30.86
N THR A 265 -18.04 -19.50 -29.66
CA THR A 265 -17.05 -19.83 -28.63
C THR A 265 -17.24 -21.27 -28.15
N THR A 266 -16.13 -21.99 -28.02
CA THR A 266 -16.14 -23.33 -27.44
C THR A 266 -16.20 -23.23 -25.92
N SER A 267 -16.95 -24.14 -25.28
CA SER A 267 -17.04 -24.21 -23.82
C SER A 267 -15.67 -24.45 -23.16
N GLY A 268 -15.52 -23.93 -21.95
CA GLY A 268 -14.29 -24.02 -21.16
C GLY A 268 -13.83 -22.68 -20.59
N TYR A 269 -12.65 -22.67 -19.98
CA TYR A 269 -12.10 -21.45 -19.39
C TYR A 269 -11.43 -20.57 -20.45
N ALA A 270 -11.83 -19.31 -20.48
CA ALA A 270 -11.22 -18.29 -21.31
C ALA A 270 -10.62 -17.17 -20.43
N PRO A 271 -9.39 -16.73 -20.69
CA PRO A 271 -8.78 -15.65 -19.93
C PRO A 271 -9.36 -14.30 -20.36
N LEU A 272 -9.76 -13.49 -19.37
CA LEU A 272 -10.16 -12.10 -19.54
C LEU A 272 -9.13 -11.20 -18.82
N PRO A 273 -8.29 -10.47 -19.57
CA PRO A 273 -7.34 -9.53 -19.01
C PRO A 273 -8.07 -8.41 -18.28
N CYS A 274 -7.67 -8.18 -17.04
CA CYS A 274 -8.18 -7.15 -16.18
C CYS A 274 -7.03 -6.33 -15.60
N SER A 275 -7.35 -5.12 -15.17
CA SER A 275 -6.45 -4.22 -14.50
C SER A 275 -7.13 -3.76 -13.22
N ILE A 276 -6.48 -3.99 -12.10
CA ILE A 276 -6.89 -3.47 -10.81
C ILE A 276 -6.12 -2.18 -10.57
N SER A 277 -6.79 -1.08 -10.25
CA SER A 277 -6.12 0.13 -9.77
C SER A 277 -6.67 0.57 -8.43
N TYR A 278 -5.80 1.09 -7.57
CA TYR A 278 -6.17 1.55 -6.24
C TYR A 278 -5.16 2.55 -5.71
N ARG A 279 -5.58 3.32 -4.71
CA ARG A 279 -4.73 4.19 -3.91
C ARG A 279 -4.49 3.55 -2.56
N ILE A 280 -3.37 3.89 -1.95
CA ILE A 280 -3.08 3.45 -0.59
C ILE A 280 -3.49 4.58 0.35
N SER A 281 -4.20 4.24 1.44
CA SER A 281 -4.59 5.24 2.44
C SER A 281 -3.34 5.96 2.99
N PRO A 282 -3.28 7.31 2.96
CA PRO A 282 -2.15 8.04 3.48
C PRO A 282 -2.07 7.88 5.00
N PRO A 283 -0.86 7.77 5.59
CA PRO A 283 -0.72 7.77 7.03
C PRO A 283 -0.94 9.19 7.59
N GLY A 284 -2.14 9.45 8.15
CA GLY A 284 -2.44 10.62 8.99
C GLY A 284 -3.34 11.70 8.36
N GLU A 285 -4.17 12.34 9.19
CA GLU A 285 -5.19 13.35 8.81
C GLU A 285 -4.60 14.71 8.38
N ASP A 286 -3.33 14.99 8.69
CA ASP A 286 -2.68 16.29 8.45
C ASP A 286 -1.71 16.25 7.24
N MET A 287 -2.22 15.90 6.06
CA MET A 287 -1.47 16.05 4.81
C MET A 287 -2.01 17.21 3.97
N ASP A 288 -1.24 18.30 3.93
CA ASP A 288 -1.21 19.16 2.75
C ASP A 288 -0.75 18.35 1.53
N GLN A 289 -1.37 18.66 0.38
CA GLN A 289 -1.40 18.07 -0.97
C GLN A 289 -0.17 17.30 -1.55
N ILE A 290 0.94 17.14 -0.84
CA ILE A 290 2.20 16.53 -1.30
C ILE A 290 2.16 14.99 -1.26
N GLY A 291 1.25 14.38 -0.48
CA GLY A 291 1.16 12.92 -0.30
C GLY A 291 -0.13 12.28 -0.78
N LYS A 292 -0.76 12.77 -1.86
CA LYS A 292 -1.81 11.99 -2.53
C LYS A 292 -1.18 10.66 -2.95
N GLY A 293 -1.53 9.58 -2.24
CA GLY A 293 -0.93 8.26 -2.42
C GLY A 293 -0.83 7.90 -3.89
N SER A 294 0.33 7.37 -4.31
CA SER A 294 0.54 6.95 -5.68
C SER A 294 -0.48 5.89 -6.05
N GLU A 295 -1.19 6.09 -7.17
CA GLU A 295 -2.07 5.07 -7.72
C GLU A 295 -1.22 3.85 -8.10
N ARG A 296 -1.56 2.69 -7.54
CA ARG A 296 -1.01 1.41 -7.92
C ARG A 296 -1.92 0.79 -8.98
N ARG A 297 -1.30 0.12 -9.94
CA ARG A 297 -1.99 -0.61 -10.99
C ARG A 297 -1.36 -1.99 -11.12
N GLU A 298 -2.21 -3.01 -11.12
CA GLU A 298 -1.85 -4.42 -11.24
C GLU A 298 -2.64 -5.04 -12.39
N ASP A 299 -1.94 -5.66 -13.34
CA ASP A 299 -2.57 -6.39 -14.44
C ASP A 299 -2.76 -7.86 -14.03
N ILE A 300 -3.97 -8.37 -14.17
CA ILE A 300 -4.40 -9.72 -13.80
C ILE A 300 -5.20 -10.37 -14.94
N ALA A 301 -5.38 -11.68 -14.91
CA ALA A 301 -6.23 -12.40 -15.86
C ALA A 301 -7.28 -13.21 -15.11
N LEU A 302 -8.56 -12.86 -15.31
CA LEU A 302 -9.69 -13.62 -14.80
C LEU A 302 -9.92 -14.86 -15.67
N LEU A 303 -10.06 -16.04 -15.06
CA LEU A 303 -10.40 -17.25 -15.78
C LEU A 303 -11.93 -17.43 -15.77
N VAL A 304 -12.57 -16.94 -16.83
CA VAL A 304 -14.03 -16.98 -16.96
C VAL A 304 -14.45 -18.30 -17.60
N MET A 305 -15.37 -19.02 -16.96
CA MET A 305 -15.97 -20.22 -17.55
C MET A 305 -16.98 -19.83 -18.63
N VAL A 306 -16.85 -20.40 -19.82
CA VAL A 306 -17.83 -20.28 -20.91
C VAL A 306 -18.68 -21.55 -20.94
N GLU A 307 -19.99 -21.41 -20.78
CA GLU A 307 -20.94 -22.52 -20.84
C GLU A 307 -21.08 -23.07 -22.26
N GLU A 308 -21.56 -24.32 -22.35
CA GLU A 308 -21.89 -24.95 -23.61
C GLU A 308 -23.16 -24.36 -24.21
N ASP A 309 -23.19 -24.16 -25.53
CA ASP A 309 -24.36 -23.60 -26.21
C ASP A 309 -25.54 -24.56 -26.14
N SER A 310 -26.45 -24.32 -25.19
CA SER A 310 -27.64 -25.14 -24.94
C SER A 310 -28.68 -25.07 -26.08
N HIS A 311 -28.55 -24.16 -27.03
CA HIS A 311 -29.52 -24.01 -28.12
C HIS A 311 -29.54 -25.20 -29.09
N LEU A 312 -28.44 -25.95 -29.23
CA LEU A 312 -28.40 -27.12 -30.11
C LEU A 312 -29.36 -28.23 -29.65
N GLU A 313 -29.51 -28.46 -28.34
CA GLU A 313 -30.43 -29.47 -27.81
C GLU A 313 -31.90 -29.09 -28.06
N ALA A 314 -32.24 -27.80 -27.89
CA ALA A 314 -33.60 -27.32 -28.09
C ALA A 314 -34.06 -27.47 -29.55
N TRP A 315 -33.20 -27.13 -30.52
CA TRP A 315 -33.52 -27.30 -31.94
C TRP A 315 -33.65 -28.77 -32.34
N MET A 316 -32.81 -29.65 -31.79
CA MET A 316 -32.92 -31.09 -32.00
C MET A 316 -34.25 -31.64 -31.47
N LEU A 317 -34.73 -31.18 -30.31
CA LEU A 317 -36.04 -31.56 -29.79
C LEU A 317 -37.19 -31.04 -30.67
N PHE A 318 -37.09 -29.83 -31.21
CA PHE A 318 -38.06 -29.30 -32.17
C PHE A 318 -38.13 -30.15 -33.45
N PHE A 319 -36.99 -30.50 -34.05
CA PHE A 319 -36.97 -31.37 -35.23
C PHE A 319 -37.45 -32.79 -34.93
N ALA A 320 -37.10 -33.35 -33.77
CA ALA A 320 -37.60 -34.65 -33.33
C ALA A 320 -39.14 -34.63 -33.15
N GLY A 321 -39.68 -33.55 -32.56
CA GLY A 321 -41.12 -33.35 -32.43
C GLY A 321 -41.84 -33.29 -33.78
N ILE A 322 -41.30 -32.52 -34.74
CA ILE A 322 -41.84 -32.46 -36.11
C ILE A 322 -41.80 -33.83 -36.78
N LEU A 323 -40.71 -34.58 -36.63
CA LEU A 323 -40.56 -35.91 -37.21
C LEU A 323 -41.60 -36.90 -36.65
N ILE A 324 -41.83 -36.88 -35.33
CA ILE A 324 -42.86 -37.72 -34.68
C ILE A 324 -44.26 -37.40 -35.23
N ILE A 325 -44.58 -36.11 -35.38
CA ILE A 325 -45.88 -35.68 -35.94
C ILE A 325 -46.04 -36.16 -37.38
N LEU A 326 -44.98 -36.07 -38.21
CA LEU A 326 -45.01 -36.56 -39.59
C LEU A 326 -45.20 -38.09 -39.67
N ILE A 327 -44.53 -38.85 -38.79
CA ILE A 327 -44.69 -40.30 -38.71
C ILE A 327 -46.14 -40.67 -38.31
N LEU A 328 -46.71 -39.99 -37.32
CA LEU A 328 -48.09 -40.21 -36.89
C LEU A 328 -49.11 -39.82 -37.99
N ALA A 329 -48.87 -38.73 -38.71
CA ALA A 329 -49.71 -38.32 -39.83
C ALA A 329 -49.66 -39.33 -40.98
N ALA A 330 -48.47 -39.83 -41.34
CA ALA A 330 -48.30 -40.88 -42.34
C ALA A 330 -48.99 -42.19 -41.93
N ALA A 331 -48.84 -42.61 -40.67
CA ALA A 331 -49.51 -43.79 -40.11
C ALA A 331 -51.05 -43.64 -40.13
N TYR A 332 -51.55 -42.45 -39.79
CA TYR A 332 -52.99 -42.13 -39.84
C TYR A 332 -53.53 -42.18 -41.27
N ILE A 333 -52.82 -41.61 -42.25
CA ILE A 333 -53.20 -41.64 -43.67
C ILE A 333 -53.20 -43.09 -44.19
N TYR A 334 -52.17 -43.88 -43.85
CA TYR A 334 -52.09 -45.29 -44.22
C TYR A 334 -53.26 -46.09 -43.63
N PHE A 335 -53.55 -45.92 -42.34
CA PHE A 335 -54.66 -46.61 -41.67
C PHE A 335 -56.03 -46.19 -42.24
N LYS A 336 -56.22 -44.90 -42.55
CA LYS A 336 -57.44 -44.39 -43.19
C LYS A 336 -57.65 -44.97 -44.59
N ASN A 337 -56.59 -45.07 -45.39
CA ASN A 337 -56.65 -45.68 -46.72
C ASN A 337 -56.87 -47.19 -46.66
N PHE A 338 -56.26 -47.90 -45.71
CA PHE A 338 -56.49 -49.32 -45.49
C PHE A 338 -57.95 -49.62 -45.08
N LYS A 339 -58.52 -48.82 -44.18
CA LYS A 339 -59.92 -48.97 -43.75
C LYS A 339 -60.93 -48.66 -44.87
N ARG A 340 -60.57 -47.78 -45.83
CA ARG A 340 -61.42 -47.42 -46.97
C ARG A 340 -61.45 -48.49 -48.07
N ASN A 341 -60.42 -49.34 -48.15
CA ASN A 341 -60.36 -50.47 -49.09
C ASN A 341 -60.83 -51.81 -48.48
N GLY A 342 -61.21 -51.84 -47.20
CA GLY A 342 -61.54 -53.07 -46.45
C GLY A 342 -63.02 -53.43 -46.32
N SER A 343 -63.96 -52.68 -46.94
CA SER A 343 -65.41 -52.99 -46.85
C SER A 343 -66.07 -53.12 -48.22
N GLY A 344 -66.01 -54.32 -48.80
CA GLY A 344 -66.76 -54.72 -50.00
C GLY A 344 -66.75 -56.24 -50.17
N ARG A 345 -67.94 -56.85 -50.18
CA ARG A 345 -68.26 -58.28 -49.98
C ARG A 345 -68.70 -58.93 -51.30
N SER A 346 -68.33 -60.20 -51.55
CA SER A 346 -69.12 -61.25 -52.26
C SER A 346 -68.25 -62.51 -52.34
N ASP A 347 -68.59 -63.67 -51.78
CA ASP A 347 -69.69 -64.60 -52.10
C ASP A 347 -69.69 -65.09 -53.56
N PHE A 348 -69.16 -66.29 -53.81
CA PHE A 348 -69.62 -67.20 -54.88
C PHE A 348 -69.14 -68.64 -54.60
N GLY A 349 -70.10 -69.56 -54.50
CA GLY A 349 -69.86 -70.97 -54.21
C GLY A 349 -69.59 -71.88 -55.43
N LYS A 350 -69.15 -73.10 -55.10
CA LYS A 350 -69.40 -74.40 -55.78
C LYS A 350 -69.18 -74.50 -57.31
N LYS A 351 -68.15 -75.26 -57.75
CA LYS A 351 -68.23 -76.65 -58.30
C LYS A 351 -66.96 -77.10 -59.09
N LYS A 352 -66.52 -78.33 -58.74
CA LYS A 352 -66.04 -79.48 -59.56
C LYS A 352 -64.88 -79.35 -60.58
N ARG A 353 -63.91 -80.28 -60.37
CA ARG A 353 -63.21 -81.21 -61.32
C ARG A 353 -62.28 -80.55 -62.36
N LEU A 354 -61.17 -81.12 -62.85
CA LEU A 354 -60.48 -82.43 -62.79
C LEU A 354 -59.09 -82.22 -63.46
N LEU A 355 -58.12 -83.10 -63.14
CA LEU A 355 -56.93 -83.52 -63.94
C LEU A 355 -55.90 -82.43 -64.31
N ALA A 356 -54.67 -82.46 -63.80
CA ALA A 356 -53.53 -83.35 -64.12
C ALA A 356 -52.66 -82.86 -65.28
N ILE A 357 -51.38 -83.29 -65.21
CA ILE A 357 -50.29 -83.26 -66.20
C ILE A 357 -49.34 -82.05 -65.99
N LEU A 358 -48.15 -82.23 -65.41
CA LEU A 358 -46.89 -82.88 -65.85
C LEU A 358 -45.92 -81.88 -66.52
N HIS A 359 -44.66 -81.99 -66.11
CA HIS A 359 -43.40 -81.58 -66.77
C HIS A 359 -42.92 -80.13 -66.64
N GLY A 360 -41.65 -80.04 -66.21
CA GLY A 360 -40.78 -78.89 -66.35
C GLY A 360 -39.87 -78.73 -65.15
#